data_AF-A0A2S0UM51-F1
#
_entry.id   AF-A0A2S0UM51-F1
#
_cell.length_a   1.000
_cell.length_b   1.000
_cell.length_c   1.000
_cell.angle_alpha   90.00
_cell.angle_beta   90.00
_cell.angle_gamma   90.00
#
_symmetry.space_group_name_H-M   'P 1'
#
loop_
_entity.id
_entity.type
_entity.pdbx_description
1 polymer ?
#
loop_
_entity_poly.entity_id
_entity_poly.type
_entity_poly.pdbx_seq_one_letter_code
_entity_poly.pdbx_strand_id
1 'polypeptide(L)'
;MRVLRNTAAILAFAALPVSAQTFATGDQIKAAIAGNTVQGNMLASGAYTEFYQADGVIKGADYTAKWSVNGDEMCFDYGEGASCWSVQIKGDAVTWIKDGVEDGTGTLVAGNPNKY
;
A
#
# COMPACT_ATOMS: atom_id res chain seq x y z
N MET A 1 10.10 62.51 -26.07
CA MET A 1 10.92 61.33 -26.46
C MET A 1 10.77 60.29 -25.34
N ARG A 2 10.56 59.02 -25.70
CA ARG A 2 9.85 57.98 -24.92
C ARG A 2 10.55 57.58 -23.60
N VAL A 3 9.80 57.52 -22.50
CA VAL A 3 10.22 56.85 -21.25
C VAL A 3 9.85 55.36 -21.39
N LEU A 4 10.84 54.48 -21.52
CA LEU A 4 10.60 53.03 -21.44
C LEU A 4 10.41 52.63 -19.97
N ARG A 5 9.19 52.25 -19.59
CA ARG A 5 8.87 51.62 -18.31
C ARG A 5 9.15 50.12 -18.43
N ASN A 6 10.26 49.68 -17.84
CA ASN A 6 10.57 48.26 -17.64
C ASN A 6 9.66 47.71 -16.54
N THR A 7 8.60 47.01 -16.91
CA THR A 7 7.78 46.21 -15.97
C THR A 7 8.44 44.85 -15.79
N ALA A 8 9.24 44.68 -14.73
CA ALA A 8 9.68 43.37 -14.29
C ALA A 8 8.51 42.67 -13.60
N ALA A 9 7.95 41.63 -14.23
CA ALA A 9 6.94 40.78 -13.61
C ALA A 9 7.64 39.74 -12.73
N ILE A 10 7.48 39.87 -11.42
CA ILE A 10 7.93 38.87 -10.44
C ILE A 10 6.94 37.70 -10.48
N LEU A 11 7.34 36.58 -11.09
CA LEU A 11 6.62 35.30 -10.99
C LEU A 11 6.84 34.73 -9.59
N ALA A 12 5.87 34.91 -8.70
CA ALA A 12 5.82 34.21 -7.43
C ALA A 12 5.44 32.75 -7.66
N PHE A 13 6.41 31.84 -7.60
CA PHE A 13 6.14 30.40 -7.52
C PHE A 13 5.55 30.11 -6.14
N ALA A 14 4.24 29.88 -6.08
CA ALA A 14 3.62 29.29 -4.90
C ALA A 14 4.08 27.84 -4.78
N ALA A 15 4.96 27.56 -3.80
CA ALA A 15 5.29 26.20 -3.41
C ALA A 15 4.05 25.57 -2.78
N LEU A 16 3.34 24.73 -3.55
CA LEU A 16 2.27 23.91 -2.99
C LEU A 16 2.89 22.88 -2.05
N PRO A 17 2.31 22.62 -0.87
CA PRO A 17 2.77 21.54 -0.03
C PRO A 17 2.53 20.22 -0.77
N VAL A 18 3.62 19.57 -1.18
CA VAL A 18 3.58 18.16 -1.54
C VAL A 18 3.31 17.42 -0.24
N SER A 19 2.06 16.98 -0.04
CA SER A 19 1.74 16.04 1.03
C SER A 19 2.55 14.77 0.77
N ALA A 20 3.58 14.54 1.57
CA ALA A 20 4.36 13.31 1.52
C ALA A 20 3.41 12.14 1.82
N GLN A 21 3.21 11.28 0.82
CA GLN A 21 2.53 10.01 1.03
C GLN A 21 3.34 9.23 2.07
N THR A 22 2.79 9.03 3.27
CA THR A 22 3.49 8.32 4.35
C THR A 22 3.28 6.83 4.16
N PHE A 23 4.32 6.15 3.69
CA PHE A 23 4.36 4.69 3.60
C PHE A 23 4.73 4.07 4.95
N ALA A 24 4.22 2.87 5.18
CA ALA A 24 4.57 2.07 6.35
C ALA A 24 5.97 1.47 6.18
N THR A 25 6.70 1.35 7.28
CA THR A 25 7.96 0.61 7.31
C THR A 25 7.72 -0.89 7.31
N GLY A 26 8.75 -1.67 6.97
CA GLY A 26 8.65 -3.14 7.00
C GLY A 26 8.19 -3.70 8.34
N ASP A 27 8.67 -3.13 9.45
CA ASP A 27 8.25 -3.54 10.80
C ASP A 27 6.76 -3.21 11.05
N GLN A 28 6.28 -2.06 10.60
CA GLN A 28 4.87 -1.68 10.70
C GLN A 28 3.99 -2.61 9.86
N ILE A 29 4.41 -2.95 8.65
CA ILE A 29 3.72 -3.90 7.77
C ILE A 29 3.65 -5.26 8.46
N LYS A 30 4.79 -5.78 8.94
CA LYS A 30 4.84 -7.10 9.58
C LYS A 30 3.98 -7.16 10.83
N ALA A 31 4.02 -6.13 11.67
CA ALA A 31 3.21 -6.06 12.88
C ALA A 31 1.70 -5.97 12.59
N ALA A 32 1.31 -5.29 11.51
CA ALA A 32 -0.10 -5.18 11.12
C ALA A 32 -0.63 -6.47 10.47
N ILE A 33 0.16 -7.08 9.58
CA ILE A 33 -0.31 -8.17 8.71
C ILE A 33 -0.14 -9.55 9.36
N ALA A 34 0.98 -9.81 10.03
CA ALA A 34 1.28 -11.14 10.57
C ALA A 34 0.24 -11.58 11.60
N GLY A 35 -0.42 -12.71 11.34
CA GLY A 35 -1.44 -13.28 12.21
C GLY A 35 -2.80 -12.58 12.10
N ASN A 36 -3.04 -11.75 11.08
CA ASN A 36 -4.31 -11.08 10.83
C ASN A 36 -4.85 -11.40 9.44
N THR A 37 -6.13 -11.09 9.24
CA THR A 37 -6.81 -11.16 7.95
C THR A 37 -6.86 -9.78 7.30
N VAL A 38 -6.71 -9.70 5.98
CA VAL A 38 -7.07 -8.51 5.22
C VAL A 38 -8.26 -8.83 4.33
N GLN A 39 -9.30 -8.01 4.43
CA GLN A 39 -10.47 -8.02 3.56
C GLN A 39 -10.39 -6.81 2.65
N GLY A 40 -10.36 -7.01 1.34
CA GLY A 40 -10.03 -5.91 0.43
C GLY A 40 -10.52 -6.09 -0.99
N ASN A 41 -10.07 -5.18 -1.84
CA ASN A 41 -10.36 -5.14 -3.27
C ASN A 41 -9.11 -4.64 -4.01
N MET A 42 -8.59 -5.43 -4.94
CA MET A 42 -7.57 -5.01 -5.89
C MET A 42 -8.24 -4.48 -7.15
N LEU A 43 -7.65 -3.46 -7.78
CA LEU A 43 -8.20 -2.88 -9.01
C LEU A 43 -8.29 -3.89 -10.15
N ALA A 44 -7.30 -4.78 -10.26
CA ALA A 44 -7.21 -5.76 -11.34
C ALA A 44 -7.99 -7.06 -11.09
N SER A 45 -7.96 -7.58 -9.86
CA SER A 45 -8.49 -8.93 -9.53
C SER A 45 -9.77 -8.93 -8.69
N GLY A 46 -10.22 -7.77 -8.22
CA GLY A 46 -11.45 -7.66 -7.46
C GLY A 46 -11.30 -7.98 -5.97
N ALA A 47 -12.42 -8.33 -5.35
CA ALA A 47 -12.52 -8.51 -3.92
C ALA A 47 -11.79 -9.77 -3.46
N TYR A 48 -11.12 -9.68 -2.31
CA TYR A 48 -10.39 -10.79 -1.71
C TYR A 48 -10.55 -10.80 -0.19
N THR A 49 -10.31 -11.96 0.41
CA THR A 49 -10.17 -12.09 1.87
C THR A 49 -9.13 -13.16 2.16
N GLU A 50 -8.09 -12.76 2.89
CA GLU A 50 -6.90 -13.56 3.08
C GLU A 50 -6.42 -13.50 4.53
N PHE A 51 -6.12 -14.65 5.12
CA PHE A 51 -5.42 -14.73 6.40
C PHE A 51 -3.91 -14.89 6.18
N TYR A 52 -3.12 -13.99 6.78
CA TYR A 52 -1.67 -13.96 6.66
C TYR A 52 -1.05 -14.61 7.89
N GLN A 53 -0.61 -15.86 7.76
CA GLN A 53 0.08 -16.57 8.83
C GLN A 53 1.45 -15.93 9.11
N ALA A 54 1.88 -15.92 10.37
CA ALA A 54 3.14 -15.29 10.79
C ALA A 54 4.39 -15.96 10.19
N ASP A 55 4.27 -17.17 9.66
CA ASP A 55 5.33 -17.93 8.99
C ASP A 55 5.49 -17.59 7.49
N GLY A 56 4.70 -16.66 6.96
CA GLY A 56 4.76 -16.24 5.56
C GLY A 56 3.78 -16.96 4.64
N VAL A 57 2.83 -17.74 5.17
CA VAL A 57 1.79 -18.39 4.36
C VAL A 57 0.51 -17.54 4.31
N ILE A 58 -0.07 -17.40 3.13
CA ILE A 58 -1.40 -16.83 2.92
C ILE A 58 -2.41 -17.97 2.82
N LYS A 59 -3.55 -17.82 3.50
CA LYS A 59 -4.72 -18.70 3.39
C LYS A 59 -5.90 -17.91 2.84
N GLY A 60 -6.33 -18.24 1.63
CA GLY A 60 -7.59 -17.79 1.04
C GLY A 60 -8.68 -18.85 1.18
N ALA A 61 -9.84 -18.60 0.55
CA ALA A 61 -10.98 -19.52 0.61
C ALA A 61 -10.68 -20.90 0.01
N ASP A 62 -9.95 -20.94 -1.10
CA ASP A 62 -9.67 -22.13 -1.89
C ASP A 62 -8.21 -22.19 -2.39
N TYR A 63 -7.33 -21.33 -1.86
CA TYR A 63 -5.92 -21.29 -2.26
C TYR A 63 -4.96 -21.01 -1.09
N THR A 64 -3.70 -21.31 -1.35
CA THR A 64 -2.56 -20.94 -0.51
C THR A 64 -1.54 -20.18 -1.34
N ALA A 65 -0.97 -19.13 -0.78
CA ALA A 65 0.10 -18.37 -1.38
C ALA A 65 1.16 -18.05 -0.32
N LYS A 66 2.17 -17.28 -0.70
CA LYS A 66 3.22 -16.82 0.22
C LYS A 66 3.25 -15.31 0.30
N TRP A 67 3.64 -14.81 1.46
CA TRP A 67 3.93 -13.42 1.66
C TRP A 67 5.27 -13.22 2.35
N SER A 68 5.88 -12.07 2.10
CA SER A 68 7.06 -11.60 2.82
C SER A 68 7.07 -10.08 2.90
N VAL A 69 7.95 -9.55 3.74
CA VAL A 69 8.28 -8.12 3.78
C VAL A 69 9.72 -7.97 3.34
N ASN A 70 9.96 -7.21 2.27
CA ASN A 70 11.28 -6.97 1.71
C ASN A 70 11.59 -5.47 1.81
N GLY A 71 12.37 -5.07 2.81
CA GLY A 71 12.52 -3.65 3.14
C GLY A 71 11.20 -3.09 3.66
N ASP A 72 10.70 -2.04 3.01
CA ASP A 72 9.43 -1.38 3.36
C ASP A 72 8.27 -1.77 2.42
N GLU A 73 8.41 -2.89 1.71
CA GLU A 73 7.40 -3.39 0.78
C GLU A 73 6.82 -4.73 1.24
N MET A 74 5.52 -4.90 0.99
CA MET A 74 4.81 -6.16 1.14
C MET A 74 4.88 -6.91 -0.18
N CYS A 75 5.32 -8.17 -0.15
CA CYS A 75 5.45 -9.00 -1.33
C CYS A 75 4.53 -10.20 -1.26
N PHE A 76 3.85 -10.51 -2.35
CA PHE A 76 2.96 -11.66 -2.49
C PHE A 76 3.43 -12.55 -3.64
N ASP A 77 3.46 -13.86 -3.40
CA ASP A 77 3.77 -14.88 -4.39
C ASP A 77 2.64 -15.91 -4.43
N TYR A 78 1.83 -15.83 -5.49
CA TYR A 78 0.71 -16.74 -5.76
C TYR A 78 1.10 -17.93 -6.64
N GLY A 79 2.40 -18.16 -6.88
CA GLY A 79 2.94 -19.27 -7.67
C GLY A 79 3.65 -18.84 -8.96
N GLU A 80 3.59 -17.56 -9.32
CA GLU A 80 4.23 -16.99 -10.52
C GLU A 80 5.48 -16.15 -10.18
N GLY A 81 5.85 -16.12 -8.91
CA GLY A 81 6.92 -15.28 -8.38
C GLY A 81 6.37 -14.09 -7.59
N ALA A 82 7.25 -13.52 -6.74
CA ALA A 82 6.87 -12.45 -5.84
C ALA A 82 6.70 -11.11 -6.58
N SER A 83 5.55 -10.47 -6.34
CA SER A 83 5.32 -9.06 -6.67
C SER A 83 5.26 -8.25 -5.38
N CYS A 84 5.85 -7.06 -5.36
CA CYS A 84 5.94 -6.21 -4.17
C CYS A 84 5.20 -4.88 -4.32
N TRP A 85 4.60 -4.41 -3.22
CA TRP A 85 3.86 -3.16 -3.11
C TRP A 85 4.35 -2.36 -1.91
N SER A 86 4.47 -1.06 -2.09
CA SER A 86 4.51 -0.13 -0.96
C SER A 86 3.15 -0.12 -0.26
N VAL A 87 3.13 0.10 1.06
CA VAL A 87 1.90 0.00 1.85
C VAL A 87 1.64 1.30 2.58
N GLN A 88 0.40 1.78 2.57
CA GLN A 88 -0.06 2.77 3.54
C GLN A 88 -0.96 2.10 4.57
N ILE A 89 -0.74 2.41 5.86
CA ILE A 89 -1.56 1.89 6.96
C ILE A 89 -2.09 3.07 7.76
N LYS A 90 -3.41 3.14 7.91
CA LYS A 90 -4.11 4.20 8.68
C LYS A 90 -5.21 3.58 9.52
N GLY A 91 -4.92 3.32 10.79
CA GLY A 91 -5.81 2.55 11.65
C GLY A 91 -5.89 1.11 11.16
N ASP A 92 -7.09 0.64 10.83
CA ASP A 92 -7.35 -0.67 10.22
C ASP A 92 -7.29 -0.65 8.68
N ALA A 93 -7.26 0.53 8.06
CA ALA A 93 -7.20 0.64 6.61
C ALA A 93 -5.78 0.37 6.08
N VAL A 94 -5.71 -0.43 5.02
CA VAL A 94 -4.50 -0.74 4.25
C VAL A 94 -4.71 -0.30 2.80
N THR A 95 -3.69 0.31 2.21
CA THR A 95 -3.67 0.65 0.79
C THR A 95 -2.42 0.07 0.15
N TRP A 96 -2.59 -0.70 -0.91
CA TRP A 96 -1.51 -1.26 -1.71
C TRP A 96 -1.14 -0.30 -2.82
N ILE A 97 0.12 0.09 -2.89
CA ILE A 97 0.64 1.09 -3.82
C ILE A 97 1.66 0.42 -4.73
N LYS A 98 1.38 0.44 -6.04
CA LYS A 98 2.28 -0.05 -7.09
C LYS A 98 2.72 1.12 -7.96
N ASP A 99 4.03 1.28 -8.15
CA ASP A 99 4.59 2.34 -9.00
C ASP A 99 4.07 3.75 -8.65
N GLY A 100 3.78 3.99 -7.36
CA GLY A 100 3.26 5.25 -6.84
C GLY A 100 1.75 5.47 -7.02
N VAL A 101 1.03 4.47 -7.52
CA VAL A 101 -0.42 4.50 -7.75
C VAL A 101 -1.13 3.49 -6.84
N GLU A 102 -2.30 3.86 -6.33
CA GLU A 102 -3.16 2.92 -5.61
C GLU A 102 -3.59 1.78 -6.53
N ASP A 103 -3.30 0.56 -6.11
CA ASP A 103 -3.58 -0.68 -6.84
C ASP A 103 -4.61 -1.55 -6.11
N GLY A 104 -4.85 -1.26 -4.83
CA GLY A 104 -5.92 -1.88 -4.05
C GLY A 104 -6.03 -1.33 -2.65
N THR A 105 -7.11 -1.73 -1.98
CA THR A 105 -7.42 -1.35 -0.60
C THR A 105 -7.81 -2.57 0.21
N GLY A 106 -7.68 -2.46 1.53
CA GLY A 106 -8.12 -3.50 2.45
C GLY A 106 -8.38 -2.96 3.85
N THR A 107 -9.04 -3.79 4.66
CA THR A 107 -9.28 -3.58 6.09
C THR A 107 -8.66 -4.74 6.86
N LEU A 108 -7.87 -4.41 7.87
CA LEU A 108 -7.28 -5.33 8.82
C LEU A 108 -8.36 -5.87 9.76
N VAL A 109 -8.44 -7.18 9.84
CA VAL A 109 -9.31 -7.90 10.76
C VAL A 109 -8.46 -8.79 11.64
N ALA A 110 -8.64 -8.69 12.95
CA ALA A 110 -7.83 -9.40 13.92
C ALA A 110 -7.99 -10.93 13.77
N GLY A 111 -6.87 -11.66 13.71
CA GLY A 111 -6.85 -13.12 13.68
C GLY A 111 -7.34 -13.74 12.37
N ASN A 112 -7.88 -14.97 12.46
CA ASN A 112 -8.48 -15.73 11.35
C ASN A 112 -9.98 -15.99 11.61
N PRO A 113 -10.85 -14.97 11.54
CA PRO A 113 -12.27 -15.13 11.84
C PRO A 113 -12.99 -16.04 10.83
N ASN A 114 -12.49 -16.10 9.60
CA ASN A 114 -13.02 -16.93 8.51
C ASN A 114 -12.60 -18.40 8.62
N LYS A 115 -11.63 -18.74 9.50
CA LYS A 115 -11.12 -20.10 9.74
C LYS A 115 -10.59 -20.79 8.47
N TYR A 116 -9.85 -20.05 7.65
CA TYR A 116 -9.05 -20.62 6.55
C TYR A 116 -7.95 -21.57 7.05
#